data_AF-A0A1N7MI30-F1
#
_entry.id   AF-A0A1N7MI30-F1
#
_cell.length_a   1.000
_cell.length_b   1.000
_cell.length_c   1.000
_cell.angle_alpha   90.00
_cell.angle_beta   90.00
_cell.angle_gamma   90.00
#
_symmetry.space_group_name_H-M   'P 1'
#
loop_
_entity.id
_entity.type
_entity.pdbx_description
1 polymer ?
#
loop_
_entity_poly.entity_id
_entity_poly.type
_entity_poly.pdbx_seq_one_letter_code
_entity_poly.pdbx_strand_id
1 'polypeptide(L)' 'MNPLFHVFTSREAAKKWGLSPNTVTQWCNRGKFQEDEARKSEKVWLVTRAGMIRLTRRDEGTKKEEK' A
#
# COMPACT_ATOMS: atom_id res chain seq x y z
N MET A 1 -15.71 5.80 10.27
CA MET A 1 -14.74 5.12 9.39
C MET A 1 -14.16 3.94 10.15
N ASN A 2 -14.12 2.75 9.55
CA ASN A 2 -13.61 1.55 10.24
C ASN A 2 -12.13 1.34 9.87
N PRO A 3 -11.20 1.35 10.85
CA PRO A 3 -9.75 1.31 10.61
C PRO A 3 -9.28 0.05 9.89
N LEU A 4 -10.03 -1.05 9.97
CA LEU A 4 -9.70 -2.29 9.27
C LEU A 4 -9.68 -2.14 7.75
N PHE A 5 -10.46 -1.21 7.17
CA PHE A 5 -10.50 -0.98 5.73
C PHE A 5 -9.44 0.03 5.23
N HIS A 6 -8.62 0.56 6.12
CA HIS A 6 -7.53 1.49 5.79
C HIS A 6 -6.14 0.85 5.87
N VAL A 7 -6.08 -0.46 6.12
CA VAL A 7 -4.85 -1.25 6.17
C VAL A 7 -4.94 -2.34 5.11
N PHE A 8 -3.87 -2.50 4.34
CA PHE A 8 -3.77 -3.48 3.27
C PHE A 8 -2.51 -4.32 3.46
N THR A 9 -2.56 -5.58 3.05
CA THR A 9 -1.34 -6.33 2.82
C THR A 9 -0.56 -5.74 1.64
N SER A 10 0.76 -5.94 1.59
CA SER A 10 1.59 -5.45 0.49
C SER A 10 1.09 -5.92 -0.89
N ARG A 11 0.54 -7.14 -0.96
CA ARG A 11 -0.03 -7.71 -2.20
C ARG A 11 -1.36 -7.06 -2.57
N GLU A 12 -2.25 -6.84 -1.60
CA GLU A 12 -3.52 -6.14 -1.85
C GLU A 12 -3.27 -4.70 -2.30
N ALA A 13 -2.35 -4.00 -1.63
CA ALA A 13 -1.94 -2.66 -2.00
C ALA A 13 -1.32 -2.63 -3.41
N ALA A 14 -0.44 -3.58 -3.74
CA ALA A 14 0.12 -3.67 -5.09
C ALA A 14 -0.97 -3.84 -6.16
N LYS A 15 -1.92 -4.75 -5.94
CA LYS A 15 -3.04 -4.97 -6.85
C LYS A 15 -3.92 -3.72 -6.98
N LYS A 16 -4.21 -3.05 -5.87
CA LYS A 16 -5.11 -1.90 -5.83
C LYS A 16 -4.53 -0.65 -6.48
N TRP A 17 -3.21 -0.44 -6.38
CA TRP A 17 -2.51 0.69 -7.03
C TRP A 17 -1.92 0.36 -8.41
N GLY A 18 -2.19 -0.85 -8.93
CA GLY A 18 -1.67 -1.31 -10.23
C GLY A 18 -0.13 -1.39 -10.26
N LEU A 19 0.48 -1.76 -9.14
CA LEU A 19 1.92 -1.94 -9.00
C LEU A 19 2.30 -3.41 -9.15
N SER A 20 3.55 -3.68 -9.49
CA SER A 20 4.07 -5.05 -9.48
C SER A 20 3.99 -5.66 -8.07
N PRO A 21 3.76 -6.98 -7.93
CA PRO A 21 3.50 -7.62 -6.64
C PRO A 21 4.58 -7.41 -5.58
N ASN A 22 5.83 -7.22 -6.00
CA ASN A 22 6.98 -7.04 -5.10
C ASN A 22 7.30 -5.58 -4.81
N THR A 23 6.71 -4.61 -5.52
CA THR A 23 7.05 -3.19 -5.40
C THR A 23 6.80 -2.67 -3.99
N VAL A 24 5.61 -2.94 -3.44
CA VAL A 24 5.24 -2.50 -2.09
C VAL A 24 6.11 -3.17 -1.04
N THR A 25 6.36 -4.48 -1.17
CA THR A 25 7.27 -5.23 -0.28
C THR A 25 8.70 -4.65 -0.32
N GLN A 26 9.20 -4.28 -1.50
CA GLN A 26 10.50 -3.64 -1.64
C GLN A 26 10.53 -2.25 -0.99
N TRP A 27 9.46 -1.47 -1.08
CA TRP A 27 9.35 -0.19 -0.39
C TRP A 27 9.38 -0.33 1.13
N CYS A 28 8.70 -1.34 1.66
CA CYS A 28 8.77 -1.67 3.09
C CYS A 28 10.20 -2.05 3.50
N ASN A 29 10.84 -2.97 2.76
CA ASN A 29 12.21 -3.39 3.06
C ASN A 29 13.25 -2.25 2.91
N ARG A 30 12.98 -1.26 2.04
CA ARG A 30 13.83 -0.08 1.83
C ARG A 30 13.52 1.06 2.80
N GLY A 31 12.58 0.91 3.72
CA GLY A 31 12.20 1.97 4.67
C GLY A 31 11.61 3.21 4.00
N LYS A 32 10.86 3.04 2.89
CA LYS A 32 10.18 4.17 2.22
C LYS A 32 8.94 4.64 2.98
N PHE A 33 8.29 3.73 3.69
CA PHE A 33 7.18 4.02 4.59
C PHE A 33 7.71 4.56 5.91
N GLN A 34 6.90 5.42 6.55
CA GLN A 34 7.15 5.84 7.93
C GLN A 34 6.82 4.70 8.92
N GLU A 35 7.27 4.83 10.16
CA GLU A 35 7.13 3.77 11.20
C GLU A 35 5.67 3.45 11.54
N ASP A 36 4.76 4.42 11.38
CA ASP A 36 3.32 4.29 11.59
C ASP A 36 2.55 3.88 10.32
N GLU A 37 3.21 3.92 9.16
CA GLU A 37 2.58 3.65 7.86
C GLU A 37 2.77 2.21 7.39
N ALA A 38 3.80 1.50 7.86
CA ALA A 38 4.03 0.11 7.51
C ALA A 38 4.56 -0.70 8.69
N ARG A 39 4.01 -1.92 8.85
CA ARG A 39 4.50 -2.87 9.85
C ARG A 39 4.59 -4.27 9.26
N LYS A 40 5.52 -5.06 9.78
CA LYS A 40 5.65 -6.48 9.43
C LYS A 40 4.83 -7.32 10.41
N SER A 41 3.86 -8.05 9.89
CA SER A 41 3.04 -9.02 10.61
C SER A 41 3.49 -10.43 10.21
N GLU A 42 4.38 -11.01 11.02
CA GLU A 42 5.07 -12.28 10.74
C GLU A 42 5.74 -12.29 9.35
N LYS A 43 5.14 -12.96 8.37
CA LYS A 43 5.65 -13.10 6.99
C LYS A 43 5.11 -12.04 6.03
N VAL A 44 4.12 -11.24 6.45
CA VAL A 44 3.38 -10.32 5.58
C VAL A 44 3.65 -8.87 5.99
N TRP A 45 3.81 -7.99 5.01
CA TRP A 45 3.85 -6.55 5.23
C TRP A 45 2.44 -5.97 5.19
N LEU A 46 2.09 -5.18 6.20
CA LEU A 46 0.88 -4.39 6.25
C LEU A 46 1.26 -2.93 6.02
N VAL A 47 0.47 -2.24 5.20
CA VAL A 47 0.65 -0.83 4.85
C VAL A 47 -0.66 -0.07 5.01
N THR A 48 -0.59 1.18 5.41
CA THR A 48 -1.77 2.04 5.50
C THR A 48 -2.11 2.65 4.15
N ARG A 49 -3.40 2.96 3.95
CA ARG A 49 -3.88 3.74 2.80
C ARG A 49 -3.11 5.06 2.67
N ALA A 50 -2.92 5.76 3.78
CA ALA A 50 -2.22 7.05 3.84
C ALA A 50 -0.77 6.93 3.33
N GLY A 51 -0.02 5.92 3.80
CA GLY A 51 1.34 5.67 3.34
C GLY A 51 1.41 5.37 1.83
N MET A 52 0.47 4.57 1.32
CA MET A 52 0.38 4.29 -0.11
C MET A 52 0.10 5.54 -0.95
N ILE A 53 -0.79 6.43 -0.48
CA ILE A 53 -1.11 7.68 -1.17
C ILE A 53 0.10 8.61 -1.18
N ARG A 54 0.81 8.74 -0.04
CA ARG A 54 2.02 9.56 0.07
C ARG A 54 3.11 9.11 -0.91
N LEU A 55 3.35 7.80 -1.00
CA LEU A 55 4.39 7.23 -1.88
C LEU A 55 4.01 7.25 -3.36
N THR A 56 2.76 6.92 -3.68
CA THR A 56 2.31 6.82 -5.07
C THR A 56 1.85 8.14 -5.66
N ARG A 57 1.57 9.14 -4.79
CA ARG A 57 0.89 10.40 -5.12
C ARG A 57 -0.45 10.17 -5.85
N ARG A 58 -1.09 9.02 -5.61
CA ARG A 58 -2.35 8.59 -6.22
C ARG A 58 -3.33 8.17 -5.14
N ASP A 59 -4.53 8.74 -5.17
CA ASP A 59 -5.62 8.33 -4.30
C ASP A 59 -6.23 6.99 -4.76
N GLU A 60 -6.78 6.23 -3.81
CA GLU A 60 -7.44 4.95 -4.02
C GLU A 60 -8.79 5.19 -4.73
N GLY A 61 -8.73 5.50 -6.02
CA GLY A 61 -9.92 5.92 -6.76
C GLY A 61 -9.70 6.27 -8.23
N THR A 62 -8.47 6.39 -8.71
CA THR A 62 -8.21 6.51 -10.15
C THR A 62 -8.39 5.15 -10.83
N LYS A 63 -9.62 4.66 -10.92
CA LYS A 63 -9.97 3.73 -11.99
C LYS A 63 -9.70 4.50 -13.28
N LYS A 64 -8.72 4.06 -14.08
CA LYS A 64 -8.73 4.44 -15.48
C LYS A 64 -9.99 3.82 -16.06
N GLU A 65 -11.00 4.64 -16.36
CA GLU A 65 -12.00 4.26 -17.35
C GLU A 65 -11.23 4.05 -18.66
N GLU A 66 -11.01 2.79 -19.02
CA GLU A 66 -10.66 2.45 -20.39
C GLU A 66 -11.91 2.67 -21.25
N LYS A 67 -11.74 3.53 -22.25
CA LYS A 67 -12.71 3.84 -23.30
C LYS A 67 -12.64 2.80 -24.41
#